data_AF-A0A7V7D842-F1
#
_entry.id   AF-A0A7V7D842-F1
#
_cell.length_a   1.000
_cell.length_b   1.000
_cell.length_c   1.000
_cell.angle_alpha   90.00
_cell.angle_beta   90.00
_cell.angle_gamma   90.00
#
_symmetry.space_group_name_H-M   'P 1'
#
loop_
_entity.id
_entity.type
_entity.pdbx_description
1 polymer ?
#
loop_
_entity_poly.entity_id
_entity_poly.type
_entity_poly.pdbx_seq_one_letter_code
_entity_poly.pdbx_strand_id
1 'polypeptide(L)'
;MNIGKMAWPFILAAVLLVVLSSGFLFKNRGKTAEDQMKAVAKQDEKIAAQDEKIAGQNRKIAEQAKLLAAQDKSLAELISRKVDRIQTEPNTHKVDINDSDMSLIQQMIEKQVKLNVREVNMPKIGVVSIRKIFRDCKKSAKYRQEATSLRQQADAELVKLDNDIKAQREGLKTLQRGSDSYMAQVKEILKKQANLQAQQEFNKQQRALKEQRITEEIYGDILRMTGEVAKQKGLAFVFERSEPKLPALSPTELELSMGMHKLLYSNGCIDISDEVMTRLDSEE
;
A
#
# COMPACT_ATOMS: atom_id res chain seq x y z
N MET A 1 -5.09 -25.57 -45.47
CA MET A 1 -6.23 -24.64 -45.56
C MET A 1 -5.77 -23.26 -45.15
N ASN A 2 -5.83 -22.30 -46.08
CA ASN A 2 -5.22 -20.99 -45.98
C ASN A 2 -6.33 -19.97 -45.68
N ILE A 3 -6.50 -19.60 -44.41
CA ILE A 3 -7.48 -18.59 -43.96
C ILE A 3 -6.69 -17.38 -43.49
N GLY A 4 -6.38 -16.49 -44.42
CA GLY A 4 -5.67 -15.26 -44.11
C GLY A 4 -5.54 -14.41 -45.35
N LYS A 5 -6.54 -13.56 -45.61
CA LYS A 5 -6.48 -12.35 -46.46
C LYS A 5 -7.85 -11.72 -46.75
N MET A 6 -8.79 -11.67 -45.79
CA MET A 6 -10.11 -11.04 -46.08
C MET A 6 -10.76 -10.26 -44.92
N ALA A 7 -9.99 -9.62 -44.04
CA ALA A 7 -10.57 -8.80 -42.95
C ALA A 7 -9.92 -7.41 -42.73
N TRP A 8 -8.96 -7.01 -43.58
CA TRP A 8 -8.25 -5.74 -43.40
C TRP A 8 -9.00 -4.45 -43.79
N PRO A 9 -9.89 -4.40 -44.81
CA PRO A 9 -10.48 -3.13 -45.21
C PRO A 9 -11.55 -2.60 -44.24
N PHE A 10 -12.16 -3.45 -43.41
CA PHE A 10 -13.20 -3.04 -42.47
C PHE A 10 -12.65 -2.43 -41.16
N ILE A 11 -11.42 -2.80 -40.77
CA ILE A 11 -10.78 -2.25 -39.57
C ILE A 11 -10.32 -0.80 -39.80
N LEU A 12 -9.85 -0.48 -41.01
CA LEU A 12 -9.45 0.89 -41.38
C LEU A 12 -10.63 1.86 -41.48
N ALA A 13 -11.80 1.40 -41.95
CA ALA A 13 -13.00 2.23 -42.01
C ALA A 13 -13.57 2.59 -40.61
N ALA A 14 -13.46 1.67 -39.65
CA ALA A 14 -13.91 1.91 -38.27
C ALA A 14 -13.00 2.91 -37.51
N VAL A 15 -11.69 2.89 -37.78
CA VAL A 15 -10.75 3.84 -37.16
C VAL A 15 -10.94 5.26 -37.71
N LEU A 16 -11.22 5.42 -39.02
CA LEU A 16 -11.44 6.74 -39.61
C LEU A 16 -12.72 7.43 -39.09
N LEU A 17 -13.75 6.66 -38.74
CA LEU A 17 -15.03 7.18 -38.24
C LEU A 17 -14.95 7.63 -36.78
N VAL A 18 -14.07 7.02 -35.98
CA VAL A 18 -13.76 7.46 -34.60
C VAL A 18 -12.97 8.76 -34.61
N VAL A 19 -12.03 8.94 -35.56
CA VAL A 19 -11.21 10.16 -35.68
C VAL A 19 -12.03 11.38 -36.15
N LEU A 20 -13.03 11.18 -37.02
CA LEU A 20 -13.89 12.29 -37.47
C LEU A 20 -14.96 12.71 -36.43
N SER A 21 -15.40 11.79 -35.56
CA SER A 21 -16.34 12.12 -34.47
C SER A 21 -15.69 12.83 -33.27
N SER A 22 -14.36 12.82 -33.16
CA SER A 22 -13.61 13.44 -32.04
C SER A 22 -13.20 14.90 -32.30
N GLY A 23 -13.44 15.43 -33.51
CA GLY A 23 -13.20 16.84 -33.85
C GLY A 23 -14.21 17.82 -33.22
N PHE A 24 -15.36 17.35 -32.74
CA PHE A 24 -16.42 18.21 -32.20
C PHE A 24 -16.39 18.38 -30.66
N LEU A 25 -15.50 17.65 -29.96
CA LEU A 25 -15.35 17.71 -28.49
C LEU A 25 -14.12 18.52 -28.02
N PHE A 26 -13.42 19.20 -28.93
CA PHE A 26 -12.14 19.86 -28.60
C PHE A 26 -12.27 21.31 -28.10
N LYS A 27 -13.47 21.91 -28.10
CA LYS A 27 -13.63 23.34 -27.77
C LYS A 27 -13.73 23.64 -26.27
N ASN A 28 -13.84 22.62 -25.39
CA ASN A 28 -14.00 22.82 -23.95
C ASN A 28 -12.86 22.27 -23.07
N ARG A 29 -11.80 21.70 -23.66
CA ARG A 29 -10.62 21.19 -22.91
C ARG A 29 -9.51 22.23 -22.67
N GLY A 30 -9.58 23.41 -23.31
CA GLY A 30 -8.54 24.44 -23.18
C GLY A 30 -8.41 25.00 -21.76
N LYS A 31 -9.53 25.22 -21.06
CA LYS A 31 -9.51 25.71 -19.66
C LYS A 31 -8.92 24.67 -18.69
N THR A 32 -9.24 23.40 -18.88
CA THR A 32 -8.76 22.33 -17.99
C THR A 32 -7.27 22.07 -18.15
N ALA A 33 -6.71 22.22 -19.36
CA ALA A 33 -5.27 22.06 -19.59
C ALA A 33 -4.45 23.20 -18.98
N GLU A 34 -4.93 24.44 -19.06
CA GLU A 34 -4.24 25.60 -18.45
C GLU A 34 -4.27 25.52 -16.91
N ASP A 35 -5.39 25.09 -16.32
CA ASP A 35 -5.51 24.89 -14.88
C ASP A 35 -4.60 23.73 -14.40
N GLN A 36 -4.48 22.66 -15.19
CA GLN A 36 -3.54 21.57 -14.91
C GLN A 36 -2.08 22.02 -15.01
N MET A 37 -1.72 22.83 -16.02
CA MET A 37 -0.35 23.36 -16.14
C MET A 37 0.01 24.30 -14.97
N LYS A 38 -0.93 25.14 -14.50
CA LYS A 38 -0.72 25.98 -13.31
C LYS A 38 -0.57 25.15 -12.04
N ALA A 39 -1.30 24.05 -11.91
CA ALA A 39 -1.16 23.14 -10.77
C ALA A 39 0.20 22.44 -10.76
N VAL A 40 0.70 22.00 -11.92
CA VAL A 40 2.03 21.40 -12.08
C VAL A 40 3.13 22.40 -11.75
N ALA A 41 3.08 23.62 -12.28
CA ALA A 41 4.07 24.66 -11.98
C ALA A 41 4.13 24.99 -10.47
N LYS A 42 2.98 25.02 -9.79
CA LYS A 42 2.92 25.21 -8.33
C LYS A 42 3.48 24.00 -7.54
N GLN A 43 3.42 22.81 -8.12
CA GLN A 43 4.03 21.62 -7.55
C GLN A 43 5.55 21.65 -7.70
N ASP A 44 6.05 22.05 -8.86
CA ASP A 44 7.49 22.18 -9.14
C ASP A 44 8.15 23.21 -8.21
N GLU A 45 7.49 24.34 -7.94
CA GLU A 45 7.97 25.34 -6.96
C GLU A 45 8.07 24.77 -5.54
N LYS A 46 7.10 23.93 -5.13
CA LYS A 46 7.16 23.24 -3.82
C LYS A 46 8.27 22.20 -3.75
N ILE A 47 8.52 21.48 -4.84
CA ILE A 47 9.61 20.50 -4.93
C ILE A 47 10.95 21.21 -4.81
N ALA A 48 11.15 22.30 -5.57
CA ALA A 48 12.38 23.10 -5.48
C ALA A 48 12.65 23.64 -4.06
N ALA A 49 11.62 24.12 -3.37
CA ALA A 49 11.75 24.58 -1.98
C ALA A 49 12.08 23.45 -0.99
N GLN A 50 11.58 22.23 -1.24
CA GLN A 50 11.93 21.05 -0.44
C GLN A 50 13.38 20.61 -0.68
N ASP A 51 13.86 20.64 -1.92
CA ASP A 51 15.23 20.30 -2.28
C ASP A 51 16.24 21.23 -1.62
N GLU A 52 15.95 22.54 -1.56
CA GLU A 52 16.79 23.51 -0.85
C GLU A 52 16.85 23.21 0.66
N LYS A 53 15.72 22.82 1.26
CA LYS A 53 15.66 22.43 2.68
C LYS A 53 16.47 21.15 2.95
N ILE A 54 16.39 20.16 2.07
CA ILE A 54 17.17 18.92 2.15
C ILE A 54 18.67 19.21 2.01
N ALA A 55 19.06 20.05 1.05
CA ALA A 55 20.45 20.48 0.88
C ALA A 55 20.98 21.19 2.14
N GLY A 56 20.16 22.03 2.79
CA GLY A 56 20.50 22.66 4.06
C GLY A 56 20.70 21.66 5.21
N GLN A 57 19.85 20.63 5.31
CA GLN A 57 20.01 19.58 6.32
C GLN A 57 21.26 18.73 6.09
N ASN A 58 21.57 18.38 4.84
CA ASN A 58 22.77 17.63 4.49
C ASN A 58 24.06 18.37 4.87
N ARG A 59 24.10 19.70 4.74
CA ARG A 59 25.23 20.52 5.22
C ARG A 59 25.40 20.43 6.74
N LYS A 60 24.31 20.49 7.51
CA LYS A 60 24.35 20.34 8.98
C LYS A 60 24.84 18.97 9.42
N ILE A 61 24.41 17.91 8.73
CA ILE A 61 24.87 16.54 9.00
C ILE A 61 26.38 16.43 8.73
N ALA A 62 26.87 17.01 7.63
CA ALA A 62 28.29 17.01 7.31
C ALA A 62 29.13 17.78 8.34
N GLU A 63 28.62 18.89 8.90
CA GLU A 63 29.29 19.60 10.00
C GLU A 63 29.32 18.79 11.30
N GLN A 64 28.23 18.11 11.66
CA GLN A 64 28.19 17.23 12.82
C GLN A 64 29.17 16.06 12.69
N ALA A 65 29.29 15.48 11.50
CA ALA A 65 30.25 14.40 11.25
C ALA A 65 31.71 14.87 11.45
N LYS A 66 32.03 16.11 11.07
CA LYS A 66 33.35 16.70 11.33
C LYS A 66 33.61 16.91 12.82
N LEU A 67 32.61 17.35 13.58
CA LEU A 67 32.71 17.52 15.03
C LEU A 67 32.94 16.18 15.75
N LEU A 68 32.20 15.13 15.37
CA LEU A 68 32.39 13.78 15.89
C LEU A 68 33.81 13.26 15.62
N ALA A 69 34.30 13.39 14.39
CA ALA A 69 35.65 12.97 14.04
C ALA A 69 36.74 13.72 14.84
N ALA A 70 36.52 15.00 15.16
CA ALA A 70 37.42 15.77 16.01
C ALA A 70 37.39 15.30 17.48
N GLN A 71 36.20 14.94 18.01
CA GLN A 71 36.07 14.38 19.35
C GLN A 71 36.76 13.02 19.47
N ASP A 72 36.58 12.14 18.48
CA ASP A 72 37.21 10.81 18.46
C ASP A 72 38.74 10.93 18.47
N LYS A 73 39.29 11.88 17.69
CA LYS A 73 40.73 12.16 17.69
C LYS A 73 41.23 12.65 19.05
N SER A 74 40.49 13.54 19.71
CA SER A 74 40.85 14.05 21.05
C SER A 74 40.81 12.95 22.11
N LEU A 75 39.80 12.06 22.05
CA LEU A 75 39.70 10.90 22.93
C LEU A 75 40.86 9.93 22.72
N ALA A 76 41.21 9.64 21.46
CA ALA A 76 42.35 8.78 21.13
C ALA A 76 43.67 9.34 21.69
N GLU A 77 43.93 10.64 21.54
CA GLU A 77 45.12 11.28 22.11
C GLU A 77 45.14 11.22 23.65
N LEU A 78 43.99 11.40 24.30
CA LEU A 78 43.87 11.34 25.75
C LEU A 78 44.12 9.92 26.28
N ILE A 79 43.64 8.90 25.56
CA ILE A 79 43.89 7.49 25.88
C ILE A 79 45.38 7.18 25.74
N SER A 80 46.02 7.55 24.61
CA SER A 80 47.45 7.31 24.42
C SER A 80 48.30 7.95 25.53
N ARG A 81 48.02 9.21 25.89
CA ARG A 81 48.72 9.89 26.99
C ARG A 81 48.57 9.21 28.35
N LYS A 82 47.44 8.56 28.61
CA LYS A 82 47.22 7.81 29.85
C LYS A 82 47.95 6.47 29.83
N VAL A 83 47.95 5.79 28.68
CA VAL A 83 48.68 4.52 28.49
C VAL A 83 50.19 4.73 28.66
N ASP A 84 50.75 5.78 28.06
CA ASP A 84 52.18 6.10 28.18
C ASP A 84 52.58 6.41 29.63
N ARG A 85 51.70 7.09 30.39
CA ARG A 85 51.92 7.34 31.82
C ARG A 85 51.96 6.04 32.64
N ILE A 86 51.04 5.11 32.36
CA ILE A 86 51.00 3.81 33.04
C ILE A 86 52.25 2.97 32.72
N GLN A 87 52.80 3.07 31.51
CA GLN A 87 53.98 2.32 31.09
C GLN A 87 55.31 2.92 31.58
N THR A 88 55.35 4.22 31.89
CA THR A 88 56.57 4.92 32.30
C THR A 88 56.75 5.06 33.82
N GLU A 89 55.73 4.74 34.62
CA GLU A 89 55.88 4.63 36.07
C GLU A 89 56.53 3.28 36.43
N PRO A 90 57.79 3.25 36.91
CA PRO A 90 58.42 2.02 37.32
C PRO A 90 57.67 1.44 38.52
N ASN A 91 57.20 0.20 38.34
CA ASN A 91 56.48 -0.62 39.30
C ASN A 91 57.39 -0.96 40.50
N THR A 92 57.63 0.01 41.40
CA THR A 92 58.43 -0.16 42.62
C THR A 92 57.62 -0.02 43.90
N HIS A 93 56.34 0.37 43.82
CA HIS A 93 55.42 0.14 44.92
C HIS A 93 54.93 -1.29 44.83
N LYS A 94 55.46 -2.17 45.70
CA LYS A 94 54.65 -3.27 46.22
C LYS A 94 53.41 -2.61 46.80
N VAL A 95 52.34 -2.58 46.01
CA VAL A 95 51.02 -2.24 46.51
C VAL A 95 50.68 -3.42 47.40
N ASP A 96 50.86 -3.25 48.70
CA ASP A 96 50.21 -4.10 49.69
C ASP A 96 48.71 -3.86 49.50
N ILE A 97 48.12 -4.58 48.55
CA ILE A 97 46.67 -4.60 48.33
C ILE A 97 46.12 -5.28 49.56
N ASN A 98 45.69 -4.46 50.52
CA ASN A 98 45.01 -4.93 51.71
C ASN A 98 43.69 -5.59 51.27
N ASP A 99 43.21 -6.59 52.01
CA ASP A 99 41.99 -7.35 51.67
C ASP A 99 40.77 -6.43 51.41
N SER A 100 40.76 -5.24 52.02
CA SER A 100 39.78 -4.18 51.80
C SER A 100 39.69 -3.70 50.34
N ASP A 101 40.82 -3.55 49.67
CA ASP A 101 40.89 -3.02 48.29
C ASP A 101 40.47 -4.08 47.26
N MET A 102 40.78 -5.35 47.53
CA MET A 102 40.25 -6.47 46.74
C MET A 102 38.72 -6.56 46.84
N SER A 103 38.15 -6.34 48.03
CA SER A 103 36.70 -6.31 48.22
C SER A 103 36.02 -5.21 47.39
N LEU A 104 36.61 -4.01 47.35
CA LEU A 104 36.10 -2.87 46.57
C LEU A 104 36.17 -3.15 45.06
N ILE A 105 37.27 -3.73 44.58
CA ILE A 105 37.42 -4.14 43.18
C ILE A 105 36.39 -5.21 42.81
N GLN A 106 36.17 -6.19 43.69
CA GLN A 106 35.22 -7.26 43.46
C GLN A 106 33.77 -6.74 43.46
N GLN A 107 33.45 -5.79 44.33
CA GLN A 107 32.15 -5.12 44.36
C GLN A 107 31.92 -4.24 43.12
N MET A 108 32.97 -3.55 42.63
CA MET A 108 32.91 -2.81 41.37
C MET A 108 32.72 -3.73 40.17
N ILE A 109 33.43 -4.86 40.12
CA ILE A 109 33.27 -5.87 39.07
C ILE A 109 31.87 -6.47 39.11
N GLU A 110 31.36 -6.88 40.27
CA GLU A 110 29.99 -7.38 40.40
C GLU A 110 28.95 -6.34 39.98
N LYS A 111 29.18 -5.07 40.29
CA LYS A 111 28.29 -3.98 39.88
C LYS A 111 28.36 -3.75 38.37
N GLN A 112 29.54 -3.80 37.76
CA GLN A 112 29.74 -3.69 36.30
C GLN A 112 29.14 -4.90 35.56
N VAL A 113 29.29 -6.11 36.10
CA VAL A 113 28.70 -7.34 35.58
C VAL A 113 27.17 -7.31 35.72
N LYS A 114 26.61 -6.85 36.84
CA LYS A 114 25.16 -6.63 36.97
C LYS A 114 24.62 -5.56 36.03
N LEU A 115 25.42 -4.55 35.69
CA LEU A 115 25.04 -3.51 34.73
C LEU A 115 25.11 -4.01 33.28
N ASN A 116 26.07 -4.88 32.95
CA ASN A 116 26.24 -5.46 31.61
C ASN A 116 25.38 -6.72 31.38
N VAL A 117 24.92 -7.39 32.43
CA VAL A 117 23.96 -8.51 32.40
C VAL A 117 22.57 -8.01 32.89
N ARG A 118 22.15 -6.84 32.41
CA ARG A 118 20.72 -6.71 32.11
C ARG A 118 20.50 -7.65 30.94
N GLU A 119 19.95 -8.83 31.23
CA GLU A 119 19.37 -9.72 30.22
C GLU A 119 18.76 -8.84 29.13
N VAL A 120 19.36 -8.88 27.94
CA VAL A 120 18.80 -8.21 26.77
C VAL A 120 17.55 -9.00 26.45
N ASN A 121 16.47 -8.69 27.16
CA ASN A 121 15.16 -9.26 26.93
C ASN A 121 14.75 -8.74 25.56
N MET A 122 15.08 -9.52 24.54
CA MET A 122 14.79 -9.19 23.16
C MET A 122 13.29 -8.93 23.07
N PRO A 123 12.86 -7.77 22.54
CA PRO A 123 11.45 -7.47 22.43
C PRO A 123 10.74 -8.60 21.67
N LYS A 124 9.64 -9.09 22.23
CA LYS A 124 8.83 -10.12 21.55
C LYS A 124 8.19 -9.51 20.30
N ILE A 125 8.38 -10.16 19.17
CA ILE A 125 7.88 -9.71 17.87
C ILE A 125 6.74 -10.64 17.43
N GLY A 126 5.63 -10.04 17.03
CA GLY A 126 4.51 -10.72 16.40
C GLY A 126 4.49 -10.55 14.89
N VAL A 127 3.77 -11.44 14.22
CA VAL A 127 3.46 -11.34 12.79
C VAL A 127 1.98 -11.55 12.56
N VAL A 128 1.41 -10.84 11.59
CA VAL A 128 -0.01 -10.92 11.24
C VAL A 128 -0.20 -10.90 9.73
N SER A 129 -0.99 -11.83 9.21
CA SER A 129 -1.34 -11.85 7.78
C SER A 129 -2.70 -11.20 7.56
N ILE A 130 -2.68 -9.92 7.19
CA ILE A 130 -3.90 -9.15 6.91
C ILE A 130 -4.68 -9.77 5.75
N ARG A 131 -3.98 -10.26 4.73
CA ARG A 131 -4.59 -10.94 3.58
C ARG A 131 -5.35 -12.21 4.00
N LYS A 132 -4.78 -13.02 4.91
CA LYS A 132 -5.45 -14.22 5.44
C LYS A 132 -6.72 -13.82 6.17
N ILE A 133 -6.63 -12.89 7.12
CA ILE A 133 -7.77 -12.43 7.92
C ILE A 133 -8.86 -11.86 7.02
N PHE A 134 -8.52 -10.96 6.09
CA PHE A 134 -9.48 -10.36 5.17
C PHE A 134 -10.15 -11.40 4.26
N ARG A 135 -9.46 -12.47 3.89
CA ARG A 135 -10.04 -13.53 3.04
C ARG A 135 -10.93 -14.47 3.85
N ASP A 136 -10.56 -14.78 5.09
CA ASP A 136 -11.10 -15.93 5.82
C ASP A 136 -12.07 -15.51 6.94
N CYS A 137 -12.12 -14.23 7.34
CA CYS A 137 -13.05 -13.77 8.38
C CYS A 137 -14.52 -13.78 7.91
N LYS A 138 -15.43 -13.97 8.89
CA LYS A 138 -16.89 -14.05 8.66
C LYS A 138 -17.45 -12.75 8.11
N LYS A 139 -17.02 -11.60 8.65
CA LYS A 139 -17.45 -10.26 8.18
C LYS A 139 -17.20 -10.07 6.69
N SER A 140 -16.01 -10.44 6.21
CA SER A 140 -15.66 -10.41 4.78
C SER A 140 -16.45 -11.45 3.97
N ALA A 141 -16.68 -12.65 4.51
CA ALA A 141 -17.50 -13.67 3.85
C ALA A 141 -18.95 -13.19 3.64
N LYS A 142 -19.59 -12.60 4.66
CA LYS A 142 -20.94 -12.03 4.54
C LYS A 142 -20.98 -10.91 3.50
N TYR A 143 -20.02 -9.99 3.56
CA TYR A 143 -19.94 -8.92 2.56
C TYR A 143 -19.81 -9.46 1.13
N ARG A 144 -18.94 -10.45 0.89
CA ARG A 144 -18.80 -11.06 -0.45
C ARG A 144 -20.11 -11.69 -0.93
N GLN A 145 -20.84 -12.34 -0.03
CA GLN A 145 -22.14 -12.92 -0.34
C GLN A 145 -23.17 -11.85 -0.74
N GLU A 146 -23.29 -10.78 0.05
CA GLU A 146 -24.18 -9.66 -0.23
C GLU A 146 -23.79 -8.89 -1.50
N ALA A 147 -22.49 -8.63 -1.70
CA ALA A 147 -21.99 -7.96 -2.90
C ALA A 147 -22.27 -8.79 -4.16
N THR A 148 -22.17 -10.11 -4.06
CA THR A 148 -22.48 -11.03 -5.16
C THR A 148 -23.98 -11.02 -5.48
N SER A 149 -24.86 -11.06 -4.48
CA SER A 149 -26.30 -11.03 -4.72
C SER A 149 -26.76 -9.69 -5.31
N LEU A 150 -26.27 -8.57 -4.78
CA LEU A 150 -26.55 -7.23 -5.32
C LEU A 150 -26.01 -7.07 -6.75
N ARG A 151 -24.81 -7.60 -7.03
CA ARG A 151 -24.25 -7.60 -8.38
C ARG A 151 -25.13 -8.40 -9.34
N GLN A 152 -25.57 -9.59 -8.96
CA GLN A 152 -26.43 -10.42 -9.81
C GLN A 152 -27.76 -9.74 -10.13
N GLN A 153 -28.37 -9.06 -9.15
CA GLN A 153 -29.60 -8.30 -9.36
C GLN A 153 -29.39 -7.15 -10.35
N ALA A 154 -28.37 -6.32 -10.12
CA ALA A 154 -28.04 -5.21 -11.01
C ALA A 154 -27.67 -5.67 -12.42
N ASP A 155 -26.85 -6.72 -12.55
CA ASP A 155 -26.45 -7.26 -13.85
C ASP A 155 -27.66 -7.87 -14.59
N ALA A 156 -28.61 -8.50 -13.88
CA ALA A 156 -29.85 -9.01 -14.47
C ALA A 156 -30.76 -7.89 -15.02
N GLU A 157 -30.87 -6.76 -14.32
CA GLU A 157 -31.61 -5.60 -14.81
C GLU A 157 -30.98 -4.99 -16.06
N LEU A 158 -29.65 -4.87 -16.08
CA LEU A 158 -28.91 -4.38 -17.24
C LEU A 158 -29.06 -5.31 -18.45
N VAL A 159 -29.03 -6.63 -18.24
CA VAL A 159 -29.26 -7.62 -19.30
C VAL A 159 -30.69 -7.55 -19.84
N LYS A 160 -31.70 -7.35 -18.98
CA LYS A 160 -33.09 -7.13 -19.45
C LYS A 160 -33.19 -5.90 -20.34
N LEU A 161 -32.59 -4.78 -19.93
CA LEU A 161 -32.62 -3.54 -20.70
C LEU A 161 -31.87 -3.67 -22.04
N ASP A 162 -30.74 -4.38 -22.06
CA ASP A 162 -29.99 -4.66 -23.30
C ASP A 162 -30.79 -5.56 -24.26
N ASN A 163 -31.45 -6.59 -23.74
CA ASN A 163 -32.33 -7.47 -24.53
C ASN A 163 -33.53 -6.70 -25.10
N ASP A 164 -34.15 -5.82 -24.32
CA ASP A 164 -35.20 -4.92 -24.80
C ASP A 164 -34.72 -4.02 -25.95
N ILE A 165 -33.53 -3.44 -25.83
CA ILE A 165 -32.92 -2.61 -26.87
C ILE A 165 -32.70 -3.44 -28.14
N LYS A 166 -32.19 -4.68 -28.01
CA LYS A 166 -31.99 -5.60 -29.14
C LYS A 166 -33.31 -5.94 -29.81
N ALA A 167 -34.34 -6.30 -29.04
CA ALA A 167 -35.67 -6.62 -29.57
C ALA A 167 -36.28 -5.42 -30.32
N GLN A 168 -36.16 -4.21 -29.78
CA GLN A 168 -36.63 -3.00 -30.45
C GLN A 168 -35.84 -2.69 -31.73
N ARG A 169 -34.52 -2.95 -31.75
CA ARG A 169 -33.70 -2.81 -32.96
C ARG A 169 -34.08 -3.81 -34.05
N GLU A 170 -34.46 -5.03 -33.69
CA GLU A 170 -34.99 -6.01 -34.64
C GLU A 170 -36.36 -5.55 -35.19
N GLY A 171 -37.22 -4.98 -34.34
CA GLY A 171 -38.49 -4.38 -34.76
C GLY A 171 -38.34 -3.20 -35.73
N LEU A 172 -37.24 -2.43 -35.65
CA LEU A 172 -36.97 -1.35 -36.62
C LEU A 172 -36.80 -1.88 -38.05
N LYS A 173 -36.34 -3.13 -38.23
CA LYS A 173 -36.11 -3.70 -39.57
C LYS A 173 -37.41 -3.91 -40.35
N THR A 174 -38.54 -4.01 -39.65
CA THR A 174 -39.87 -4.17 -40.28
C THR A 174 -40.56 -2.83 -40.55
N LEU A 175 -40.04 -1.71 -40.04
CA LEU A 175 -40.62 -0.38 -40.25
C LEU A 175 -40.02 0.30 -41.48
N GLN A 176 -40.85 1.08 -42.18
CA GLN A 176 -40.37 1.88 -43.32
C GLN A 176 -39.46 3.00 -42.83
N ARG A 177 -38.24 3.04 -43.36
CA ARG A 177 -37.24 4.07 -43.02
C ARG A 177 -37.78 5.46 -43.36
N GLY A 178 -37.67 6.38 -42.40
CA GLY A 178 -38.14 7.76 -42.54
C GLY A 178 -39.61 7.98 -42.18
N SER A 179 -40.36 6.93 -41.84
CA SER A 179 -41.69 7.07 -41.26
C SER A 179 -41.63 7.63 -39.83
N ASP A 180 -42.71 8.27 -39.37
CA ASP A 180 -42.80 8.80 -38.01
C ASP A 180 -42.68 7.71 -36.94
N SER A 181 -43.24 6.52 -37.20
CA SER A 181 -43.14 5.35 -36.31
C SER A 181 -41.70 4.84 -36.20
N TYR A 182 -40.95 4.81 -37.31
CA TYR A 182 -39.53 4.50 -37.30
C TYR A 182 -38.74 5.51 -36.46
N MET A 183 -38.96 6.81 -36.67
CA MET A 183 -38.25 7.86 -35.93
C MET A 183 -38.58 7.84 -34.43
N ALA A 184 -39.84 7.58 -34.06
CA ALA A 184 -40.25 7.39 -32.68
C ALA A 184 -39.54 6.19 -32.03
N GLN A 185 -39.48 5.05 -32.71
CA GLN A 185 -38.80 3.86 -32.19
C GLN A 185 -37.28 4.06 -32.08
N VAL A 186 -36.65 4.74 -33.04
CA VAL A 186 -35.23 5.13 -32.94
C VAL A 186 -34.98 6.01 -31.73
N LYS A 187 -35.82 7.03 -31.50
CA LYS A 187 -35.72 7.92 -30.33
C LYS A 187 -35.80 7.14 -29.02
N GLU A 188 -36.74 6.19 -28.92
CA GLU A 188 -36.88 5.35 -27.72
C GLU A 188 -35.68 4.42 -27.51
N ILE A 189 -35.16 3.80 -28.57
CA ILE A 189 -33.93 2.99 -28.49
C ILE A 189 -32.74 3.82 -28.00
N LEU A 190 -32.57 5.04 -28.53
CA LEU A 190 -31.49 5.93 -28.13
C LEU A 190 -31.61 6.36 -26.66
N LYS A 191 -32.83 6.65 -26.18
CA LYS A 191 -33.08 6.92 -24.75
C LYS A 191 -32.72 5.71 -23.88
N LYS A 192 -33.17 4.51 -24.25
CA LYS A 192 -32.86 3.28 -23.51
C LYS A 192 -31.37 3.01 -23.50
N GLN A 193 -30.68 3.21 -24.61
CA GLN A 193 -29.22 3.04 -24.71
C GLN A 193 -28.46 4.04 -23.82
N ALA A 194 -28.88 5.31 -23.81
CA ALA A 194 -28.31 6.30 -22.91
C ALA A 194 -28.56 5.92 -21.43
N ASN A 195 -29.77 5.45 -21.10
CA ASN A 195 -30.10 4.98 -19.76
C ASN A 195 -29.27 3.75 -19.35
N LEU A 196 -29.10 2.77 -20.24
CA LEU A 196 -28.26 1.59 -20.00
C LEU A 196 -26.83 1.99 -19.65
N GLN A 197 -26.23 2.89 -20.44
CA GLN A 197 -24.87 3.37 -20.21
C GLN A 197 -24.76 4.14 -18.89
N ALA A 198 -25.72 5.01 -18.59
CA ALA A 198 -25.76 5.77 -17.34
C ALA A 198 -25.89 4.84 -16.11
N GLN A 199 -26.75 3.83 -16.18
CA GLN A 199 -26.92 2.84 -15.11
C GLN A 199 -25.67 1.98 -14.92
N GLN A 200 -25.01 1.56 -16.01
CA GLN A 200 -23.76 0.81 -15.93
C GLN A 200 -22.68 1.58 -15.19
N GLU A 201 -22.48 2.86 -15.54
CA GLU A 201 -21.45 3.70 -14.93
C GLU A 201 -21.81 4.03 -13.48
N PHE A 202 -23.07 4.37 -13.20
CA PHE A 202 -23.54 4.59 -11.83
C PHE A 202 -23.32 3.36 -10.95
N ASN A 203 -23.73 2.17 -11.41
CA ASN A 203 -23.56 0.92 -10.67
C ASN A 203 -22.08 0.57 -10.46
N LYS A 204 -21.21 0.88 -11.43
CA LYS A 204 -19.75 0.71 -11.28
C LYS A 204 -19.20 1.63 -10.18
N GLN A 205 -19.55 2.91 -10.21
CA GLN A 205 -19.08 3.90 -9.22
C GLN A 205 -19.61 3.59 -7.82
N GLN A 206 -20.90 3.27 -7.69
CA GLN A 206 -21.51 2.93 -6.42
C GLN A 206 -20.86 1.69 -5.80
N ARG A 207 -20.58 0.66 -6.61
CA ARG A 207 -19.87 -0.56 -6.16
C ARG A 207 -18.47 -0.24 -5.67
N ALA A 208 -17.70 0.55 -6.42
CA ALA A 208 -16.35 0.93 -6.03
C ALA A 208 -16.32 1.68 -4.69
N LEU A 209 -17.24 2.63 -4.48
CA LEU A 209 -17.34 3.37 -3.22
C LEU A 209 -17.76 2.48 -2.05
N LYS A 210 -18.71 1.56 -2.26
CA LYS A 210 -19.14 0.62 -1.23
C LYS A 210 -18.01 -0.34 -0.86
N GLU A 211 -17.29 -0.86 -1.84
CA GLU A 211 -16.14 -1.75 -1.65
C GLU A 211 -15.00 -1.04 -0.90
N GLN A 212 -14.71 0.20 -1.25
CA GLN A 212 -13.71 1.01 -0.54
C GLN A 212 -14.08 1.16 0.95
N ARG A 213 -15.30 1.61 1.26
CA ARG A 213 -15.74 1.82 2.65
C ARG A 213 -15.65 0.55 3.49
N ILE A 214 -16.10 -0.57 2.94
CA ILE A 214 -16.11 -1.84 3.67
C ILE A 214 -14.68 -2.38 3.84
N THR A 215 -13.82 -2.18 2.84
CA THR A 215 -12.40 -2.53 2.95
C THR A 215 -11.72 -1.71 4.05
N GLU A 216 -11.97 -0.40 4.10
CA GLU A 216 -11.45 0.50 5.13
C GLU A 216 -11.95 0.12 6.52
N GLU A 217 -13.24 -0.21 6.66
CA GLU A 217 -13.85 -0.64 7.92
C GLU A 217 -13.21 -1.94 8.44
N ILE A 218 -13.18 -3.00 7.63
CA ILE A 218 -12.58 -4.28 8.00
C ILE A 218 -11.08 -4.10 8.33
N TYR A 219 -10.37 -3.28 7.57
CA TYR A 219 -8.96 -3.00 7.84
C TYR A 219 -8.77 -2.27 9.17
N GLY A 220 -9.61 -1.27 9.48
CA GLY A 220 -9.62 -0.57 10.76
C GLY A 220 -9.84 -1.52 11.94
N ASP A 221 -10.79 -2.45 11.80
CA ASP A 221 -11.05 -3.47 12.83
C ASP A 221 -9.85 -4.42 13.01
N ILE A 222 -9.22 -4.85 11.92
CA ILE A 222 -8.00 -5.68 11.97
C ILE A 222 -6.90 -4.95 12.73
N LEU A 223 -6.67 -3.66 12.46
CA LEU A 223 -5.65 -2.87 13.16
C LEU A 223 -5.93 -2.77 14.66
N ARG A 224 -7.18 -2.49 15.03
CA ARG A 224 -7.61 -2.41 16.43
C ARG A 224 -7.40 -3.74 17.15
N MET A 225 -7.92 -4.83 16.60
CA MET A 225 -7.80 -6.18 17.15
C MET A 225 -6.35 -6.63 17.27
N THR A 226 -5.52 -6.34 16.26
CA THR A 226 -4.09 -6.62 16.28
C THR A 226 -3.42 -5.91 17.46
N GLY A 227 -3.75 -4.64 17.69
CA GLY A 227 -3.23 -3.87 18.82
C GLY A 227 -3.62 -4.45 20.19
N GLU A 228 -4.86 -4.93 20.33
CA GLU A 228 -5.34 -5.57 21.55
C GLU A 228 -4.66 -6.91 21.83
N VAL A 229 -4.56 -7.78 20.81
CA VAL A 229 -3.85 -9.07 20.91
C VAL A 229 -2.37 -8.84 21.24
N ALA A 230 -1.73 -7.88 20.59
CA ALA A 230 -0.33 -7.53 20.83
C ALA A 230 -0.08 -7.10 22.29
N LYS A 231 -0.93 -6.22 22.83
CA LYS A 231 -0.85 -5.78 24.24
C LYS A 231 -0.99 -6.95 25.21
N GLN A 232 -1.95 -7.83 24.98
CA GLN A 232 -2.19 -8.98 25.86
C GLN A 232 -1.05 -9.99 25.86
N LYS A 233 -0.36 -10.15 24.72
CA LYS A 233 0.80 -11.03 24.59
C LYS A 233 2.14 -10.38 24.97
N GLY A 234 2.14 -9.09 25.30
CA GLY A 234 3.37 -8.35 25.59
C GLY A 234 4.30 -8.24 24.38
N LEU A 235 3.74 -8.10 23.17
CA LEU A 235 4.51 -7.90 21.94
C LEU A 235 4.88 -6.43 21.80
N ALA A 236 6.14 -6.15 21.51
CA ALA A 236 6.60 -4.78 21.29
C ALA A 236 6.32 -4.30 19.86
N PHE A 237 6.38 -5.23 18.90
CA PHE A 237 6.15 -4.95 17.48
C PHE A 237 5.32 -6.06 16.85
N VAL A 238 4.49 -5.69 15.88
CA VAL A 238 3.78 -6.63 15.00
C VAL A 238 4.04 -6.23 13.56
N PHE A 239 4.52 -7.17 12.75
CA PHE A 239 4.76 -6.96 11.33
C PHE A 239 3.71 -7.64 10.47
N GLU A 240 3.39 -7.02 9.34
CA GLU A 240 2.54 -7.66 8.32
C GLU A 240 3.33 -8.76 7.62
N ARG A 241 2.72 -9.95 7.55
CA ARG A 241 3.23 -11.11 6.81
C ARG A 241 2.43 -11.26 5.51
N SER A 242 3.06 -10.87 4.42
CA SER A 242 2.55 -11.00 3.06
C SER A 242 3.32 -12.06 2.31
N GLU A 243 2.67 -13.18 1.94
CA GLU A 243 3.34 -14.19 1.11
C GLU A 243 3.21 -13.82 -0.38
N PRO A 244 4.33 -13.66 -1.11
CA PRO A 244 4.29 -13.42 -2.54
C PRO A 244 3.72 -14.64 -3.25
N LYS A 245 2.82 -14.42 -4.21
CA LYS A 245 2.32 -15.50 -5.08
C LYS A 245 3.27 -15.66 -6.26
N LEU A 246 3.86 -16.84 -6.38
CA LEU A 246 4.74 -17.18 -7.49
C LEU A 246 4.16 -18.38 -8.27
N PRO A 247 4.23 -18.39 -9.61
CA PRO A 247 4.77 -17.31 -10.46
C PRO A 247 3.85 -16.07 -10.48
N ALA A 248 4.44 -14.88 -10.56
CA ALA A 248 3.69 -13.64 -10.74
C ALA A 248 3.12 -13.54 -12.18
N LEU A 249 1.99 -12.86 -12.37
CA LEU A 249 1.34 -12.77 -13.70
C LEU A 249 2.07 -11.79 -14.63
N SER A 250 2.81 -10.83 -14.06
CA SER A 250 3.57 -9.84 -14.81
C SER A 250 4.78 -9.33 -14.02
N PRO A 251 5.80 -8.75 -14.68
CA PRO A 251 6.91 -8.08 -13.99
C PRO A 251 6.44 -6.96 -13.05
N THR A 252 5.44 -6.17 -13.45
CA THR A 252 4.89 -5.09 -12.60
C THR A 252 4.20 -5.62 -11.34
N GLU A 253 3.45 -6.73 -11.45
CA GLU A 253 2.86 -7.38 -10.26
C GLU A 253 3.93 -7.95 -9.34
N LEU A 254 5.00 -8.52 -9.92
CA LEU A 254 6.15 -9.01 -9.16
C LEU A 254 6.84 -7.88 -8.38
N GLU A 255 7.13 -6.76 -9.04
CA GLU A 255 7.74 -5.57 -8.41
C GLU A 255 6.86 -5.02 -7.27
N LEU A 256 5.55 -4.92 -7.49
CA LEU A 256 4.61 -4.51 -6.45
C LEU A 256 4.60 -5.52 -5.28
N SER A 257 4.59 -6.81 -5.58
CA SER A 257 4.64 -7.86 -4.56
C SER A 257 5.96 -7.80 -3.77
N MET A 258 7.08 -7.50 -4.41
CA MET A 258 8.37 -7.32 -3.75
C MET A 258 8.36 -6.09 -2.83
N GLY A 259 7.80 -4.96 -3.27
CA GLY A 259 7.69 -3.74 -2.44
C GLY A 259 6.76 -3.87 -1.25
N MET A 260 5.75 -4.75 -1.33
CA MET A 260 4.81 -5.01 -0.22
C MET A 260 5.33 -6.06 0.77
N HIS A 261 6.23 -6.95 0.33
CA HIS A 261 6.77 -8.05 1.15
C HIS A 261 7.83 -7.55 2.13
N LYS A 262 7.37 -6.94 3.22
CA LYS A 262 8.25 -6.29 4.23
C LYS A 262 8.98 -7.29 5.13
N LEU A 263 8.46 -8.49 5.28
CA LEU A 263 8.97 -9.51 6.19
C LEU A 263 9.39 -10.76 5.43
N LEU A 264 10.68 -10.85 5.10
CA LEU A 264 11.23 -11.96 4.31
C LEU A 264 11.43 -13.25 5.12
N TYR A 265 11.70 -13.13 6.42
CA TYR A 265 11.97 -14.24 7.33
C TYR A 265 11.59 -13.87 8.76
N SER A 266 11.04 -14.81 9.52
CA SER A 266 10.47 -14.54 10.85
C SER A 266 10.59 -15.72 11.82
N ASN A 267 11.74 -16.42 11.82
CA ASN A 267 11.95 -17.48 12.79
C ASN A 267 11.93 -16.93 14.23
N GLY A 268 11.12 -17.55 15.09
CA GLY A 268 10.89 -17.11 16.47
C GLY A 268 9.85 -16.01 16.65
N CYS A 269 9.25 -15.49 15.57
CA CYS A 269 8.12 -14.55 15.69
C CYS A 269 6.81 -15.30 15.99
N ILE A 270 5.94 -14.68 16.77
CA ILE A 270 4.65 -15.25 17.14
C ILE A 270 3.61 -14.84 16.09
N ASP A 271 3.06 -15.80 15.35
CA ASP A 271 1.94 -15.52 14.44
C ASP A 271 0.64 -15.35 15.24
N ILE A 272 0.02 -14.18 15.11
CA ILE A 272 -1.22 -13.84 15.82
C ILE A 272 -2.44 -13.78 14.88
N SER A 273 -2.30 -14.19 13.62
CA SER A 273 -3.34 -14.05 12.59
C SER A 273 -4.65 -14.73 12.98
N ASP A 274 -4.59 -15.96 13.46
CA ASP A 274 -5.79 -16.75 13.79
C ASP A 274 -6.50 -16.24 15.04
N GLU A 275 -5.75 -15.70 16.00
CA GLU A 275 -6.32 -15.11 17.21
C GLU A 275 -7.00 -13.78 16.90
N VAL A 276 -6.35 -12.93 16.09
CA VAL A 276 -6.96 -11.69 15.60
C VAL A 276 -8.24 -11.98 14.82
N MET A 277 -8.22 -12.98 13.93
CA MET A 277 -9.40 -13.41 13.17
C MET A 277 -10.52 -13.92 14.08
N THR A 278 -10.18 -14.74 15.08
CA THR A 278 -11.17 -15.26 16.03
C THR A 278 -11.87 -14.14 16.81
N ARG A 279 -11.14 -13.10 17.21
CA ARG A 279 -11.73 -11.95 17.91
C ARG A 279 -12.60 -11.10 16.99
N LEU A 280 -12.12 -10.85 15.78
CA LEU A 280 -12.88 -10.13 14.76
C LEU A 280 -14.22 -10.84 14.48
N ASP A 281 -14.21 -12.16 14.40
CA ASP A 281 -15.39 -12.99 14.17
C ASP A 281 -16.31 -13.15 15.41
N SER A 282 -15.87 -12.68 16.58
CA SER A 282 -16.64 -12.73 17.83
C SER A 282 -17.40 -11.44 18.15
N GLU A 283 -17.04 -10.33 17.50
CA GLU A 283 -17.76 -9.06 17.57
C GLU A 283 -18.96 -9.00 16.60
N GLU A 284 -19.15 -10.07 15.81
CA GLU A 284 -20.19 -10.21 14.79
C GLU A 284 -21.37 -11.08 15.25
#